data_AF-A0A7S1Z9E9-F1
#
_entry.id   AF-A0A7S1Z9E9-F1
#
_cell.length_a   1.000
_cell.length_b   1.000
_cell.length_c   1.000
_cell.angle_alpha   90.00
_cell.angle_beta   90.00
_cell.angle_gamma   90.00
#
_symmetry.space_group_name_H-M   'P 1'
#
loop_
_entity.id
_entity.type
_entity.pdbx_description
1 polymer ?
#
loop_
_entity_poly.entity_id
_entity_poly.type
_entity_poly.pdbx_seq_one_letter_code
_entity_poly.pdbx_strand_id
1 'polypeptide(L)'
;ACLLSFPPTNERLPTAPPATEHFCPSEGSDPPSTDRTPPPSPPQSTPRERERREEGNINYRPTIMPKSKRAQLVHLTQTSKKTREHKSAVVNDVRDAIDSHDSLYLFSYENMRSDKFKKMRMHFRDGGDGKVVSESDEMSDDEGGESGGGGGGGGGGGAPSSRVFLGKNKLLQLAMGRTPEDEQHDNLRRVSALTKGSVGLLVTSRPRNEVLQYFSELSEEDYARAGCVASRTVTVTDEDLFKYPSSMTEQFRKLGMPVEVKEGRVALVGGGGEY
;
A
#
# COMPACT_ATOMS: atom_id res chain seq x y z
N ALA A 1 11.17 13.89 26.57
CA ALA A 1 10.47 13.89 25.27
C ALA A 1 9.56 15.12 25.22
N CYS A 2 9.92 16.14 24.42
CA CYS A 2 9.03 17.27 24.16
C CYS A 2 8.15 16.90 22.97
N LEU A 3 6.84 16.76 23.23
CA LEU A 3 5.81 16.59 22.22
C LEU A 3 5.24 17.97 21.89
N LEU A 4 5.35 18.40 20.63
CA LEU A 4 4.58 19.52 20.10
C LEU A 4 3.52 18.94 19.16
N SER A 5 2.25 19.15 19.52
CA SER A 5 1.07 18.73 18.79
C SER A 5 0.39 19.98 18.23
N PHE A 6 0.15 20.01 16.92
CA PHE A 6 -0.76 20.96 16.29
C PHE A 6 -2.14 20.30 16.09
N PRO A 7 -3.25 21.04 16.30
CA PRO A 7 -4.61 20.49 16.21
C PRO A 7 -5.12 20.43 14.75
N PRO A 8 -6.05 19.52 14.41
CA PRO A 8 -6.67 19.49 13.10
C PRO A 8 -7.87 20.47 13.02
N THR A 9 -7.88 21.27 11.96
CA THR A 9 -8.99 22.13 11.55
C THR A 9 -10.18 21.32 11.04
N ASN A 10 -11.35 21.76 11.51
CA ASN A 10 -12.69 21.22 11.27
C ASN A 10 -13.23 21.76 9.94
N GLU A 11 -13.58 20.92 8.98
CA GLU A 11 -14.39 21.31 7.83
C GLU A 11 -15.52 20.31 7.52
N ARG A 12 -16.68 20.91 7.23
CA ARG A 12 -18.02 20.35 7.15
C ARG A 12 -18.23 19.53 5.87
N LEU A 13 -18.97 18.42 6.01
CA LEU A 13 -19.63 17.72 4.91
C LEU A 13 -20.92 18.47 4.49
N PRO A 14 -21.23 18.60 3.18
CA PRO A 14 -22.51 19.11 2.73
C PRO A 14 -23.62 18.05 2.75
N THR A 15 -24.78 18.47 3.22
CA THR A 15 -26.07 17.77 3.33
C THR A 15 -26.73 17.54 1.97
N ALA A 16 -27.38 16.38 1.81
CA ALA A 16 -28.21 16.03 0.66
C ALA A 16 -29.50 16.87 0.55
N PRO A 17 -30.00 17.18 -0.66
CA PRO A 17 -31.23 17.94 -0.84
C PRO A 17 -32.52 17.07 -0.73
N PRO A 18 -33.68 17.68 -0.40
CA PRO A 18 -34.92 16.97 -0.11
C PRO A 18 -35.71 16.53 -1.36
N ALA A 19 -36.49 15.47 -1.17
CA ALA A 19 -37.41 14.90 -2.14
C ALA A 19 -38.54 15.88 -2.51
N THR A 20 -38.71 16.15 -3.80
CA THR A 20 -39.87 16.83 -4.38
C THR A 20 -41.00 15.82 -4.60
N GLU A 21 -42.15 16.10 -3.99
CA GLU A 21 -43.40 15.38 -4.21
C GLU A 21 -43.91 15.62 -5.64
N HIS A 22 -44.02 14.55 -6.42
CA HIS A 22 -44.70 14.57 -7.71
C HIS A 22 -46.17 14.21 -7.53
N PHE A 23 -46.99 15.23 -7.76
CA PHE A 23 -48.43 15.24 -7.89
C PHE A 23 -48.84 14.45 -9.14
N CYS A 24 -49.64 13.38 -8.99
CA CYS A 24 -50.27 12.67 -10.11
C CYS A 24 -51.69 13.21 -10.34
N PRO A 25 -52.05 13.65 -11.56
CA PRO A 25 -53.44 13.88 -11.91
C PRO A 25 -54.14 12.58 -12.35
N SER A 26 -55.41 12.49 -11.97
CA SER A 26 -56.39 11.46 -12.31
C SER A 26 -56.97 11.63 -13.72
N GLU A 27 -57.54 10.52 -14.20
CA GLU A 27 -58.44 10.35 -15.36
C GLU A 27 -57.75 10.31 -16.74
N GLY A 28 -57.98 9.35 -17.64
CA GLY A 28 -58.91 8.23 -17.71
C GLY A 28 -59.08 7.91 -19.18
N SER A 29 -58.81 6.67 -19.61
CA SER A 29 -59.35 6.04 -20.83
C SER A 29 -58.72 4.66 -21.04
N ASP A 30 -59.53 3.62 -20.94
CA ASP A 30 -59.20 2.20 -21.14
C ASP A 30 -58.84 1.86 -22.60
N PRO A 31 -57.94 0.88 -22.83
CA PRO A 31 -57.93 0.09 -24.06
C PRO A 31 -58.53 -1.33 -23.85
N PRO A 32 -59.02 -1.97 -24.92
CA PRO A 32 -59.99 -3.06 -24.81
C PRO A 32 -59.38 -4.44 -24.51
N SER A 33 -60.28 -5.28 -24.00
CA SER A 33 -60.17 -6.68 -23.64
C SER A 33 -59.42 -7.59 -24.62
N THR A 34 -58.48 -8.37 -24.09
CA THR A 34 -58.12 -9.68 -24.65
C THR A 34 -58.06 -10.73 -23.54
N ASP A 35 -59.09 -11.57 -23.56
CA ASP A 35 -59.08 -13.03 -23.31
C ASP A 35 -58.29 -13.57 -22.10
N ARG A 36 -59.01 -13.78 -20.99
CA ARG A 36 -58.53 -14.58 -19.85
C ARG A 36 -59.00 -16.02 -20.03
N THR A 37 -58.12 -16.90 -20.46
CA THR A 37 -58.29 -18.35 -20.23
C THR A 37 -57.87 -18.68 -18.78
N PRO A 38 -58.69 -19.42 -18.00
CA PRO A 38 -58.27 -19.85 -16.66
C PRO A 38 -57.22 -20.97 -16.77
N PRO A 39 -56.25 -21.05 -15.83
CA PRO A 39 -55.30 -22.15 -15.81
C PRO A 39 -56.00 -23.47 -15.47
N PRO A 40 -55.55 -24.61 -16.04
CA PRO A 40 -56.16 -25.90 -15.77
C PRO A 40 -55.89 -26.38 -14.33
N SER A 41 -56.90 -27.00 -13.74
CA SER A 41 -56.84 -27.65 -12.42
C SER A 41 -55.78 -28.76 -12.39
N PRO A 42 -55.09 -28.99 -11.25
CA PRO A 42 -54.10 -30.07 -11.15
C PRO A 42 -54.79 -31.44 -11.28
N PRO A 43 -54.16 -32.43 -11.95
CA PRO A 43 -54.73 -33.76 -12.09
C PRO A 43 -54.80 -34.48 -10.74
N GLN A 44 -55.92 -35.17 -10.50
CA GLN A 44 -56.08 -36.04 -9.34
C GLN A 44 -55.12 -37.23 -9.45
N SER A 45 -54.40 -37.51 -8.35
CA SER A 45 -53.44 -38.61 -8.22
C SER A 45 -54.11 -39.95 -8.55
N THR A 46 -53.49 -40.74 -9.42
CA THR A 46 -53.98 -42.09 -9.74
C THR A 46 -53.72 -43.06 -8.58
N PRO A 47 -54.51 -44.12 -8.40
CA PRO A 47 -54.35 -45.07 -7.28
C PRO A 47 -53.01 -45.82 -7.25
N ARG A 48 -52.21 -45.73 -8.32
CA ARG A 48 -50.90 -46.39 -8.44
C ARG A 48 -49.75 -45.61 -7.80
N GLU A 49 -50.00 -44.39 -7.34
CA GLU A 49 -48.99 -43.53 -6.68
C GLU A 49 -48.97 -43.71 -5.15
N ARG A 50 -49.85 -44.53 -4.59
CA ARG A 50 -49.96 -44.75 -3.14
C ARG A 50 -49.21 -45.99 -2.61
N GLU A 51 -48.78 -46.90 -3.49
CA GLU A 51 -48.07 -48.15 -3.14
C GLU A 51 -46.56 -48.12 -3.39
N ARG A 52 -45.94 -46.94 -3.45
CA ARG A 52 -44.47 -46.81 -3.50
C ARG A 52 -43.92 -45.88 -2.42
N ARG A 53 -44.63 -45.79 -1.30
CA ARG A 53 -44.20 -45.02 -0.10
C ARG A 53 -43.50 -45.85 0.97
N GLU A 54 -43.33 -47.15 0.75
CA GLU A 54 -42.72 -48.05 1.72
C GLU A 54 -41.61 -48.89 1.08
N GLU A 55 -40.60 -48.27 0.48
CA GLU A 55 -39.33 -48.95 0.20
C GLU A 55 -38.23 -47.94 -0.14
N GLY A 56 -37.23 -47.83 0.72
CA GLY A 56 -35.98 -47.13 0.40
C GLY A 56 -35.72 -45.86 1.21
N ASN A 57 -35.44 -46.03 2.51
CA ASN A 57 -34.65 -45.06 3.26
C ASN A 57 -33.20 -45.06 2.73
N ILE A 58 -32.97 -44.47 1.56
CA ILE A 58 -31.63 -44.16 1.06
C ILE A 58 -31.14 -42.90 1.77
N ASN A 59 -30.25 -43.12 2.74
CA ASN A 59 -29.46 -42.09 3.42
C ASN A 59 -28.91 -41.05 2.42
N TYR A 60 -29.51 -39.87 2.33
CA TYR A 60 -28.86 -38.69 1.78
C TYR A 60 -27.73 -38.30 2.73
N ARG A 61 -26.54 -38.90 2.56
CA ARG A 61 -25.31 -38.26 3.01
C ARG A 61 -25.10 -37.08 2.06
N PRO A 62 -25.12 -35.82 2.52
CA PRO A 62 -24.72 -34.71 1.67
C PRO A 62 -23.26 -34.96 1.29
N THR A 63 -23.03 -35.35 0.04
CA THR A 63 -21.70 -35.38 -0.54
C THR A 63 -21.16 -33.96 -0.43
N ILE A 64 -20.17 -33.77 0.44
CA ILE A 64 -19.41 -32.52 0.48
C ILE A 64 -18.77 -32.39 -0.90
N MET A 65 -19.39 -31.62 -1.78
CA MET A 65 -18.83 -31.36 -3.10
C MET A 65 -17.49 -30.64 -2.88
N PRO A 66 -16.38 -31.10 -3.47
CA PRO A 66 -15.10 -30.41 -3.37
C PRO A 66 -15.31 -28.98 -3.85
N LYS A 67 -15.11 -28.01 -2.95
CA LYS A 67 -15.30 -26.60 -3.26
C LYS A 67 -14.51 -26.28 -4.52
N SER A 68 -15.20 -25.82 -5.58
CA SER A 68 -14.57 -25.50 -6.87
C SER A 68 -13.31 -24.67 -6.64
N LYS A 69 -12.14 -25.28 -6.87
CA LYS A 69 -10.84 -24.64 -6.70
C LYS A 69 -10.44 -24.06 -8.04
N ARG A 70 -10.27 -22.73 -8.10
CA ARG A 70 -9.65 -22.09 -9.28
C ARG A 70 -8.21 -22.57 -9.38
N ALA A 71 -7.76 -22.90 -10.60
CA ALA A 71 -6.36 -23.24 -10.84
C ALA A 71 -5.50 -22.05 -10.40
N GLN A 72 -4.59 -22.28 -9.45
CA GLN A 72 -3.64 -21.26 -9.03
C GLN A 72 -2.46 -21.31 -9.99
N LEU A 73 -2.13 -20.18 -10.61
CA LEU A 73 -0.93 -20.03 -11.41
C LEU A 73 0.30 -20.21 -10.49
N VAL A 74 1.06 -21.29 -10.69
CA VAL A 74 2.29 -21.55 -9.93
C VAL A 74 3.45 -20.90 -10.68
N HIS A 75 4.16 -19.98 -10.01
CA HIS A 75 5.34 -19.32 -10.55
C HIS A 75 6.60 -20.16 -10.28
N LEU A 76 7.48 -20.28 -11.27
CA LEU A 76 8.77 -20.99 -11.18
C LEU A 76 9.91 -20.13 -10.60
N THR A 77 9.57 -19.02 -9.94
CA THR A 77 10.55 -18.08 -9.38
C THR A 77 11.28 -18.69 -8.19
N GLN A 78 12.59 -18.46 -8.09
CA GLN A 78 13.44 -18.96 -6.99
C GLN A 78 13.22 -18.24 -5.65
N THR A 79 12.36 -17.22 -5.60
CA THR A 79 12.12 -16.45 -4.37
C THR A 79 11.22 -17.21 -3.41
N SER A 80 11.77 -17.62 -2.27
CA SER A 80 11.01 -18.23 -1.18
C SER A 80 10.28 -17.16 -0.35
N LYS A 81 9.16 -17.55 0.27
CA LYS A 81 8.41 -16.66 1.16
C LYS A 81 9.18 -16.50 2.47
N LYS A 82 9.27 -15.26 2.97
CA LYS A 82 9.83 -14.98 4.30
C LYS A 82 9.03 -15.71 5.38
N THR A 83 9.68 -16.69 5.99
CA THR A 83 9.12 -17.54 7.04
C THR A 83 9.09 -16.83 8.40
N ARG A 84 8.68 -17.56 9.46
CA ARG A 84 8.58 -17.02 10.81
C ARG A 84 9.96 -16.72 11.39
N GLU A 85 10.96 -17.51 11.02
CA GLU A 85 12.34 -17.44 11.47
C GLU A 85 12.96 -16.08 11.11
N HIS A 86 12.70 -15.58 9.89
CA HIS A 86 13.12 -14.23 9.49
C HIS A 86 12.46 -13.13 10.33
N LYS A 87 11.21 -13.31 10.76
CA LYS A 87 10.52 -12.33 11.61
C LYS A 87 11.09 -12.33 13.02
N SER A 88 11.40 -13.51 13.57
CA SER A 88 12.09 -13.61 14.86
C SER A 88 13.51 -13.07 14.80
N ALA A 89 14.24 -13.29 13.70
CA ALA A 89 15.57 -12.70 13.51
C ALA A 89 15.53 -11.18 13.58
N VAL A 90 14.60 -10.54 12.85
CA VAL A 90 14.43 -9.08 12.90
C VAL A 90 14.03 -8.59 14.30
N VAL A 91 13.23 -9.35 15.05
CA VAL A 91 12.89 -9.00 16.45
C VAL A 91 14.13 -9.03 17.33
N ASN A 92 14.97 -10.06 17.21
CA ASN A 92 16.21 -10.18 17.97
C ASN A 92 17.19 -9.06 17.59
N ASP A 93 17.36 -8.79 16.29
CA ASP A 93 18.22 -7.70 15.81
C ASP A 93 17.82 -6.33 16.37
N VAL A 94 16.52 -6.08 16.53
CA VAL A 94 15.99 -4.85 17.13
C VAL A 94 16.31 -4.79 18.63
N ARG A 95 16.13 -5.90 19.35
CA ARG A 95 16.45 -5.98 20.79
C ARG A 95 17.94 -5.76 21.04
N ASP A 96 18.79 -6.46 20.30
CA ASP A 96 20.25 -6.32 20.36
C ASP A 96 20.69 -4.87 20.07
N ALA A 97 20.04 -4.22 19.11
CA ALA A 97 20.34 -2.82 18.78
C ALA A 97 19.95 -1.86 19.89
N ILE A 98 18.77 -2.07 20.51
CA ILE A 98 18.27 -1.27 21.63
C ILE A 98 19.21 -1.40 22.83
N ASP A 99 19.71 -2.60 23.11
CA ASP A 99 20.63 -2.82 24.24
C ASP A 99 22.03 -2.26 23.98
N SER A 100 22.42 -2.14 22.71
CA SER A 100 23.74 -1.62 22.33
C SER A 100 23.85 -0.10 22.30
N HIS A 101 22.73 0.64 22.21
CA HIS A 101 22.75 2.11 22.04
C HIS A 101 21.82 2.81 23.03
N ASP A 102 22.20 4.03 23.41
CA ASP A 102 21.47 4.78 24.45
C ASP A 102 20.21 5.48 23.93
N SER A 103 20.15 5.79 22.62
CA SER A 103 19.08 6.61 22.04
C SER A 103 18.31 5.89 20.94
N LEU A 104 16.98 6.01 21.04
CA LEU A 104 16.01 5.47 20.10
C LEU A 104 15.12 6.58 19.55
N TYR A 105 14.98 6.61 18.24
CA TYR A 105 14.20 7.58 17.49
C TYR A 105 13.13 6.88 16.66
N LEU A 106 11.93 7.42 16.73
CA LEU A 106 10.82 7.04 15.89
C LEU A 106 10.61 8.14 14.85
N PHE A 107 10.67 7.82 13.56
CA PHE A 107 10.46 8.78 12.49
C PHE A 107 9.34 8.34 11.55
N SER A 108 8.47 9.27 11.19
CA SER A 108 7.53 9.07 10.09
C SER A 108 8.20 9.36 8.76
N TYR A 109 7.77 8.68 7.71
CA TYR A 109 8.25 8.94 6.36
C TYR A 109 7.10 8.92 5.36
N GLU A 110 7.28 9.66 4.27
CA GLU A 110 6.37 9.67 3.13
C GLU A 110 7.12 9.24 1.88
N ASN A 111 6.44 8.49 1.00
CA ASN A 111 6.97 8.05 -0.29
C ASN A 111 8.37 7.38 -0.28
N MET A 112 8.73 6.64 0.77
CA MET A 112 10.06 6.00 0.87
C MET A 112 10.31 5.00 -0.27
N ARG A 113 11.51 5.06 -0.85
CA ARG A 113 12.06 4.08 -1.81
C ARG A 113 13.25 3.33 -1.24
N SER A 114 13.53 2.17 -1.82
CA SER A 114 14.67 1.33 -1.45
C SER A 114 16.00 2.07 -1.54
N ASP A 115 16.21 2.88 -2.58
CA ASP A 115 17.53 3.45 -2.87
C ASP A 115 17.85 4.61 -1.94
N LYS A 116 16.86 5.49 -1.71
CA LYS A 116 16.92 6.53 -0.67
C LYS A 116 17.17 5.93 0.71
N PHE A 117 16.49 4.84 1.02
CA PHE A 117 16.67 4.16 2.30
C PHE A 117 18.06 3.50 2.44
N LYS A 118 18.62 2.93 1.37
CA LYS A 118 19.99 2.40 1.38
C LYS A 118 20.99 3.50 1.72
N LYS A 119 20.89 4.68 1.08
CA LYS A 119 21.76 5.85 1.39
C LYS A 119 21.68 6.22 2.88
N MET A 120 20.47 6.31 3.42
CA MET A 120 20.25 6.60 4.84
C MET A 120 20.88 5.54 5.75
N ARG A 121 20.75 4.24 5.43
CA ARG A 121 21.41 3.18 6.20
C ARG A 121 22.94 3.29 6.16
N MET A 122 23.51 3.59 5.00
CA MET A 122 24.97 3.74 4.87
C MET A 122 25.47 4.92 5.70
N HIS A 123 24.78 6.05 5.66
CA HIS A 123 25.12 7.25 6.45
C HIS A 123 25.24 6.95 7.95
N PHE A 124 24.33 6.16 8.52
CA PHE A 124 24.34 5.81 9.94
C PHE A 124 25.27 4.64 10.30
N ARG A 125 25.68 3.81 9.32
CA ARG A 125 26.56 2.67 9.56
C ARG A 125 28.03 3.05 9.65
N ASP A 126 28.49 3.96 8.79
CA ASP A 126 29.93 4.18 8.56
C ASP A 126 30.54 5.31 9.41
N GLY A 127 29.93 5.68 10.55
CA GLY A 127 30.57 6.58 11.51
C GLY A 127 30.81 8.03 11.07
N GLY A 128 30.40 8.42 9.86
CA GLY A 128 30.19 9.81 9.45
C GLY A 128 31.43 10.69 9.33
N ASP A 129 32.16 10.56 8.22
CA ASP A 129 32.74 11.70 7.52
C ASP A 129 31.90 11.98 6.26
N GLY A 130 31.06 13.01 6.36
CA GLY A 130 30.23 13.51 5.27
C GLY A 130 31.06 14.06 4.13
N LYS A 131 31.59 13.18 3.27
CA LYS A 131 31.92 13.56 1.90
C LYS A 131 30.64 13.48 1.09
N VAL A 132 30.08 14.65 0.81
CA VAL A 132 29.15 14.90 -0.29
C VAL A 132 29.71 14.18 -1.52
N VAL A 133 29.10 13.06 -1.90
CA VAL A 133 29.44 12.37 -3.14
C VAL A 133 28.79 13.21 -4.23
N SER A 134 29.61 14.05 -4.86
CA SER A 134 29.27 14.77 -6.08
C SER A 134 28.70 13.78 -7.10
N GLU A 135 27.54 14.13 -7.66
CA GLU A 135 26.87 13.46 -8.77
C GLU A 135 27.75 13.42 -10.02
N SER A 136 28.62 12.42 -10.11
CA SER A 136 29.24 11.97 -11.36
C SER A 136 30.08 10.73 -11.09
N ASP A 137 29.43 9.61 -10.78
CA ASP A 137 29.95 8.29 -11.04
C ASP A 137 28.78 7.44 -11.53
N GLU A 138 28.50 7.57 -12.83
CA GLU A 138 27.70 6.62 -13.59
C GLU A 138 28.40 5.26 -13.51
N MET A 139 27.89 4.36 -12.66
CA MET A 139 28.24 2.95 -12.73
C MET A 139 27.42 2.29 -13.83
N SER A 140 28.12 1.78 -14.83
CA SER A 140 27.59 0.95 -15.91
C SER A 140 26.77 -0.22 -15.36
N ASP A 141 25.52 -0.32 -15.82
CA ASP A 141 24.63 -1.44 -15.60
C ASP A 141 25.18 -2.72 -16.24
N ASP A 142 25.77 -3.59 -15.43
CA ASP A 142 25.74 -5.03 -15.67
C ASP A 142 25.70 -5.71 -14.29
N GLU A 143 24.55 -6.30 -13.94
CA GLU A 143 24.52 -7.62 -13.28
C GLU A 143 23.08 -8.07 -13.02
N GLY A 144 22.90 -9.37 -13.20
CA GLY A 144 21.66 -10.10 -13.06
C GLY A 144 21.17 -10.13 -11.62
N GLY A 145 19.87 -10.37 -11.48
CA GLY A 145 19.19 -10.30 -10.20
C GLY A 145 19.66 -11.30 -9.15
N GLU A 146 19.77 -10.81 -7.92
CA GLU A 146 19.46 -11.56 -6.70
C GLU A 146 19.08 -10.57 -5.59
N SER A 147 17.78 -10.43 -5.30
CA SER A 147 17.32 -9.77 -4.07
C SER A 147 17.42 -10.75 -2.90
N GLY A 148 18.65 -11.12 -2.55
CA GLY A 148 19.00 -11.84 -1.34
C GLY A 148 18.96 -10.89 -0.15
N GLY A 149 17.91 -10.98 0.65
CA GLY A 149 17.90 -10.33 1.96
C GLY A 149 18.66 -11.18 2.97
N GLY A 150 19.81 -10.68 3.44
CA GLY A 150 20.39 -11.07 4.72
C GLY A 150 21.89 -11.34 4.71
N GLY A 151 22.60 -10.64 5.60
CA GLY A 151 23.67 -11.25 6.39
C GLY A 151 25.06 -11.28 5.80
N GLY A 152 25.72 -10.12 5.70
CA GLY A 152 27.18 -10.05 5.73
C GLY A 152 27.64 -9.67 7.13
N GLY A 153 27.90 -10.67 7.97
CA GLY A 153 28.63 -10.49 9.23
C GLY A 153 30.10 -10.24 8.94
N GLY A 154 30.63 -9.13 9.43
CA GLY A 154 32.06 -8.83 9.49
C GLY A 154 32.39 -8.46 10.92
N GLY A 155 33.14 -9.33 11.60
CA GLY A 155 33.68 -9.07 12.92
C GLY A 155 34.72 -7.95 12.86
N GLY A 156 34.57 -6.99 13.76
CA GLY A 156 35.52 -5.91 14.01
C GLY A 156 35.04 -5.16 15.23
N GLY A 157 35.83 -5.18 16.31
CA GLY A 157 35.54 -4.52 17.58
C GLY A 157 35.61 -3.00 17.46
N GLY A 158 34.64 -2.41 16.76
CA GLY A 158 34.30 -1.00 16.80
C GLY A 158 32.99 -0.80 17.58
N ALA A 159 32.78 0.43 18.08
CA ALA A 159 31.53 0.82 18.73
C ALA A 159 30.30 0.39 17.90
N PRO A 160 29.16 0.07 18.55
CA PRO A 160 27.98 -0.42 17.85
C PRO A 160 27.56 0.62 16.79
N SER A 161 27.53 0.19 15.52
CA SER A 161 27.12 1.04 14.42
C SER A 161 25.62 1.25 14.47
N SER A 162 25.19 2.49 14.21
CA SER A 162 23.76 2.85 14.31
C SER A 162 22.93 2.05 13.31
N ARG A 163 21.75 1.62 13.73
CA ARG A 163 20.89 0.73 12.94
C ARG A 163 19.55 1.37 12.65
N VAL A 164 19.09 1.21 11.41
CA VAL A 164 17.75 1.65 10.98
C VAL A 164 16.90 0.45 10.62
N PHE A 165 15.74 0.35 11.26
CA PHE A 165 14.76 -0.70 11.04
C PHE A 165 13.50 -0.14 10.37
N LEU A 166 13.15 -0.74 9.24
CA LEU A 166 11.83 -0.62 8.64
C LEU A 166 11.23 -2.03 8.52
N GLY A 167 9.99 -2.15 8.97
CA GLY A 167 9.30 -3.43 8.97
C GLY A 167 7.84 -3.26 9.32
N LYS A 168 7.17 -4.39 9.54
CA LYS A 168 5.77 -4.37 9.96
C LYS A 168 5.67 -3.73 11.35
N ASN A 169 4.86 -2.69 11.49
CA ASN A 169 4.70 -1.97 12.77
C ASN A 169 4.39 -2.91 13.93
N LYS A 170 3.51 -3.92 13.71
CA LYS A 170 3.18 -4.94 14.72
C LYS A 170 4.39 -5.73 15.22
N LEU A 171 5.38 -5.94 14.36
CA LEU A 171 6.63 -6.66 14.67
C LEU A 171 7.57 -5.76 15.48
N LEU A 172 7.73 -4.49 15.08
CA LEU A 172 8.50 -3.51 15.85
C LEU A 172 7.91 -3.28 17.25
N GLN A 173 6.58 -3.21 17.36
CA GLN A 173 5.88 -3.14 18.64
C GLN A 173 6.08 -4.39 19.51
N LEU A 174 6.25 -5.56 18.90
CA LEU A 174 6.54 -6.79 19.64
C LEU A 174 8.00 -6.80 20.14
N ALA A 175 8.92 -6.25 19.36
CA ALA A 175 10.33 -6.16 19.74
C ALA A 175 10.53 -5.21 20.93
N MET A 176 9.85 -4.06 20.93
CA MET A 176 9.88 -3.06 22.01
C MET A 176 9.03 -3.45 23.24
N GLY A 177 8.03 -4.31 23.05
CA GLY A 177 7.03 -4.64 24.07
C GLY A 177 5.74 -3.82 23.93
N ARG A 178 4.61 -4.48 24.17
CA ARG A 178 3.27 -3.86 24.16
C ARG A 178 2.70 -3.68 25.56
N THR A 179 3.01 -4.62 26.43
CA THR A 179 2.62 -4.63 27.83
C THR A 179 3.83 -4.29 28.69
N PRO A 180 3.65 -3.82 29.94
CA PRO A 180 4.77 -3.51 30.82
C PRO A 180 5.59 -4.74 31.24
N GLU A 181 5.07 -5.97 31.07
CA GLU A 181 5.81 -7.20 31.37
C GLU A 181 6.73 -7.62 30.23
N ASP A 182 6.36 -7.29 28.99
CA ASP A 182 7.10 -7.64 27.78
C ASP A 182 8.09 -6.54 27.34
N GLU A 183 8.10 -5.37 28.02
CA GLU A 183 8.95 -4.24 27.62
C GLU A 183 10.42 -4.50 27.94
N GLN A 184 11.30 -4.23 26.96
CA GLN A 184 12.74 -4.43 27.13
C GLN A 184 13.35 -3.39 28.08
N HIS A 185 12.90 -2.14 27.94
CA HIS A 185 13.32 -1.02 28.77
C HIS A 185 12.09 -0.28 29.29
N ASP A 186 12.24 0.36 30.44
CA ASP A 186 11.13 1.08 31.09
C ASP A 186 10.57 2.18 30.16
N ASN A 187 9.25 2.29 30.13
CA ASN A 187 8.48 3.23 29.29
C ASN A 187 8.57 3.02 27.77
N LEU A 188 9.24 1.97 27.27
CA LEU A 188 9.36 1.70 25.84
C LEU A 188 8.00 1.35 25.20
N ARG A 189 7.05 0.85 26.00
CA ARG A 189 5.65 0.65 25.58
C ARG A 189 4.96 1.91 25.04
N ARG A 190 5.39 3.10 25.50
CA ARG A 190 4.82 4.38 25.03
C ARG A 190 5.24 4.66 23.59
N VAL A 191 6.48 4.33 23.23
CA VAL A 191 6.99 4.47 21.87
C VAL A 191 6.33 3.45 20.94
N SER A 192 6.12 2.23 21.42
CA SER A 192 5.43 1.20 20.64
C SER A 192 3.98 1.58 20.32
N ALA A 193 3.26 2.21 21.24
CA ALA A 193 1.92 2.76 21.01
C ALA A 193 1.87 3.84 19.91
N LEU A 194 2.95 4.62 19.74
CA LEU A 194 3.08 5.66 18.73
C LEU A 194 3.48 5.13 17.35
N THR A 195 3.92 3.86 17.26
CA THR A 195 4.33 3.24 15.99
C THR A 195 3.12 2.84 15.14
N LYS A 196 2.46 3.82 14.52
CA LYS A 196 1.29 3.65 13.64
C LYS A 196 1.51 4.41 12.31
N GLY A 197 1.06 3.84 11.20
CA GLY A 197 1.26 4.42 9.87
C GLY A 197 2.64 4.11 9.28
N SER A 198 3.15 5.01 8.43
CA SER A 198 4.45 4.88 7.78
C SER A 198 5.56 5.35 8.70
N VAL A 199 6.06 4.44 9.54
CA VAL A 199 7.00 4.75 10.61
C VAL A 199 8.20 3.81 10.58
N GLY A 200 9.39 4.35 10.81
CA GLY A 200 10.66 3.65 10.95
C GLY A 200 11.27 3.87 12.34
N LEU A 201 12.19 2.97 12.70
CA LEU A 201 12.92 3.00 13.96
C LEU A 201 14.40 3.23 13.66
N LEU A 202 15.00 4.25 14.27
CA LEU A 202 16.44 4.50 14.25
C LEU A 202 16.98 4.30 15.66
N VAL A 203 18.01 3.48 15.79
CA VAL A 203 18.72 3.24 17.05
C VAL A 203 20.15 3.70 16.85
N THR A 204 20.60 4.67 17.64
CA THR A 204 21.87 5.37 17.40
C THR A 204 22.47 5.90 18.69
N SER A 205 23.81 5.95 18.74
CA SER A 205 24.58 6.62 19.80
C SER A 205 25.02 8.02 19.39
N ARG A 206 24.56 8.52 18.24
CA ARG A 206 24.87 9.88 17.78
C ARG A 206 24.11 10.94 18.58
N PRO A 207 24.69 12.14 18.74
CA PRO A 207 24.02 13.22 19.45
C PRO A 207 22.71 13.60 18.75
N ARG A 208 21.69 13.90 19.56
CA ARG A 208 20.35 14.26 19.09
C ARG A 208 20.35 15.38 18.04
N ASN A 209 21.23 16.35 18.18
CA ASN A 209 21.27 17.50 17.27
C ASN A 209 21.63 17.08 15.84
N GLU A 210 22.65 16.23 15.68
CA GLU A 210 23.08 15.73 14.38
C GLU A 210 21.97 14.93 13.69
N VAL A 211 21.29 14.07 14.46
CA VAL A 211 20.18 13.25 13.94
C VAL A 211 19.03 14.13 13.46
N LEU A 212 18.65 15.15 14.25
CA LEU A 212 17.57 16.07 13.87
C LEU A 212 17.94 16.93 12.65
N GLN A 213 19.19 17.41 12.60
CA GLN A 213 19.69 18.18 11.46
C GLN A 213 19.64 17.34 10.18
N TYR A 214 20.13 16.10 10.23
CA TYR A 214 20.09 15.18 9.10
C TYR A 214 18.67 14.95 8.57
N PHE A 215 17.70 14.67 9.44
CA PHE A 215 16.31 14.45 9.01
C PHE A 215 15.59 15.72 8.53
N SER A 216 16.07 16.90 8.94
CA SER A 216 15.52 18.17 8.46
C SER A 216 16.00 18.50 7.05
N GLU A 217 17.24 18.11 6.73
CA GLU A 217 17.83 18.30 5.40
C GLU A 217 17.44 17.21 4.40
N LEU A 218 17.13 16.00 4.89
CA LEU A 218 16.75 14.85 4.07
C LEU A 218 15.38 15.06 3.39
N SER A 219 15.38 15.70 2.24
CA SER A 219 14.25 15.78 1.31
C SER A 219 14.75 15.60 -0.12
N GLU A 220 14.13 14.68 -0.86
CA GLU A 220 14.50 14.39 -2.24
C GLU A 220 13.22 14.25 -3.07
N GLU A 221 13.19 14.84 -4.26
CA GLU A 221 12.07 14.72 -5.19
C GLU A 221 11.86 13.25 -5.62
N ASP A 222 10.61 12.82 -5.78
CA ASP A 222 10.24 11.50 -6.32
C ASP A 222 8.90 11.61 -7.04
N TYR A 223 8.64 10.62 -7.89
CA TYR A 223 7.37 10.46 -8.57
C TYR A 223 6.23 10.28 -7.57
N ALA A 224 5.12 10.97 -7.84
CA ALA A 224 3.90 10.84 -7.06
C ALA A 224 3.33 9.42 -7.17
N ARG A 225 2.76 8.91 -6.07
CA ARG A 225 1.99 7.66 -6.05
C ARG A 225 0.50 7.95 -6.11
N ALA A 226 -0.26 6.99 -6.62
CA ALA A 226 -1.71 7.07 -6.58
C ALA A 226 -2.21 7.25 -5.14
N GLY A 227 -3.12 8.21 -4.94
CA GLY A 227 -3.67 8.57 -3.64
C GLY A 227 -2.88 9.62 -2.86
N CYS A 228 -1.73 10.08 -3.35
CA CYS A 228 -1.04 11.25 -2.80
C CYS A 228 -1.78 12.54 -3.20
N VAL A 229 -1.85 13.50 -2.28
CA VAL A 229 -2.35 14.86 -2.57
C VAL A 229 -1.25 15.62 -3.32
N ALA A 230 -1.60 16.26 -4.45
CA ALA A 230 -0.65 17.05 -5.22
C ALA A 230 -0.26 18.33 -4.45
N SER A 231 1.05 18.57 -4.32
CA SER A 231 1.57 19.78 -3.66
C SER A 231 1.41 21.04 -4.49
N ARG A 232 1.35 20.89 -5.83
CA ARG A 232 1.17 21.96 -6.80
C ARG A 232 0.28 21.50 -7.94
N THR A 233 -0.44 22.44 -8.54
CA THR A 233 -1.10 22.23 -9.83
C THR A 233 -0.04 22.10 -10.91
N VAL A 234 -0.17 21.09 -11.77
CA VAL A 234 0.72 20.87 -12.92
C VAL A 234 -0.11 21.12 -14.17
N THR A 235 0.29 22.11 -14.95
CA THR A 235 -0.25 22.36 -16.30
C THR A 235 0.69 21.74 -17.32
N VAL A 236 0.15 21.18 -18.39
CA VAL A 236 0.91 20.54 -19.46
C VAL A 236 0.88 21.44 -20.68
N THR A 237 2.05 21.79 -21.20
CA THR A 237 2.19 22.54 -22.45
C THR A 237 2.48 21.61 -23.63
N ASP A 238 2.27 22.10 -24.86
CA ASP A 238 2.65 21.35 -26.07
C ASP A 238 4.17 21.04 -26.10
N GLU A 239 5.00 21.94 -25.58
CA GLU A 239 6.45 21.76 -25.52
C GLU A 239 6.86 20.58 -24.61
N ASP A 240 6.10 20.35 -23.54
CA ASP A 240 6.33 19.22 -22.66
C ASP A 240 6.00 17.89 -23.33
N LEU A 241 5.02 17.87 -24.24
CA LEU A 241 4.62 16.68 -24.97
C LEU A 241 5.60 16.30 -26.07
N PHE A 242 6.35 17.27 -26.63
CA PHE A 242 7.37 17.00 -27.66
C PHE A 242 8.52 16.11 -27.18
N LYS A 243 8.72 16.02 -25.86
CA LYS A 243 9.73 15.15 -25.23
C LYS A 243 9.40 13.67 -25.39
N TYR A 244 8.13 13.33 -25.67
CA TYR A 244 7.65 11.96 -25.73
C TYR A 244 7.49 11.46 -27.18
N PRO A 245 7.80 10.18 -27.45
CA PRO A 245 7.62 9.61 -28.78
C PRO A 245 6.14 9.49 -29.15
N SER A 246 5.84 9.57 -30.44
CA SER A 246 4.47 9.46 -30.98
C SER A 246 3.78 8.14 -30.65
N SER A 247 4.53 7.08 -30.32
CA SER A 247 3.99 5.80 -29.85
C SER A 247 3.25 5.89 -28.49
N MET A 248 3.56 6.89 -27.66
CA MET A 248 2.89 7.09 -26.35
C MET A 248 1.54 7.81 -26.46
N THR A 249 1.16 8.33 -27.64
CA THR A 249 -0.11 9.04 -27.86
C THR A 249 -1.33 8.25 -27.34
N GLU A 250 -1.37 6.94 -27.61
CA GLU A 250 -2.46 6.08 -27.16
C GLU A 250 -2.50 5.90 -25.63
N GLN A 251 -1.35 6.00 -24.96
CA GLN A 251 -1.31 5.96 -23.49
C GLN A 251 -1.88 7.26 -22.90
N PHE A 252 -1.51 8.42 -23.45
CA PHE A 252 -2.07 9.71 -23.04
C PHE A 252 -3.58 9.80 -23.24
N ARG A 253 -4.09 9.26 -24.37
CA ARG A 253 -5.54 9.16 -24.62
C ARG A 253 -6.25 8.29 -23.58
N LYS A 254 -5.64 7.16 -23.19
CA LYS A 254 -6.17 6.29 -22.12
C LYS A 254 -6.18 6.98 -20.76
N LEU A 255 -5.26 7.91 -20.52
CA LEU A 255 -5.23 8.76 -19.32
C LEU A 255 -6.23 9.93 -19.39
N GLY A 256 -6.95 10.09 -20.50
CA GLY A 256 -7.97 11.12 -20.68
C GLY A 256 -7.45 12.44 -21.26
N MET A 257 -6.19 12.49 -21.70
CA MET A 257 -5.62 13.71 -22.30
C MET A 257 -6.03 13.85 -23.78
N PRO A 258 -6.47 15.04 -24.22
CA PRO A 258 -6.85 15.29 -25.61
C PRO A 258 -5.61 15.55 -26.48
N VAL A 259 -4.95 14.49 -26.95
CA VAL A 259 -3.72 14.57 -27.77
C VAL A 259 -3.86 14.02 -29.20
N GLU A 260 -3.13 14.64 -30.13
CA GLU A 260 -3.01 14.28 -31.54
C GLU A 260 -1.54 14.34 -31.99
N VAL A 261 -1.20 13.58 -33.04
CA VAL A 261 0.13 13.63 -33.65
C VAL A 261 0.15 14.68 -34.75
N LYS A 262 0.88 15.78 -34.55
CA LYS A 262 1.14 16.82 -35.56
C LYS A 262 2.60 16.76 -35.96
N GLU A 263 2.89 16.63 -37.26
CA GLU A 263 4.26 16.57 -37.80
C GLU A 263 5.16 15.51 -37.12
N GLY A 264 4.57 14.39 -36.72
CA GLY A 264 5.28 13.30 -36.04
C GLY A 264 5.55 13.53 -34.54
N ARG A 265 5.08 14.64 -33.97
CA ARG A 265 5.17 14.98 -32.53
C ARG A 265 3.80 14.97 -31.87
N VAL A 266 3.75 14.68 -30.57
CA VAL A 266 2.51 14.70 -29.78
C VAL A 266 2.16 16.14 -29.43
N ALA A 267 0.93 16.59 -29.71
CA ALA A 267 0.43 17.93 -29.41
C ALA A 267 -1.00 17.87 -28.87
N LEU A 268 -1.42 18.88 -28.09
CA LEU A 268 -2.78 19.01 -27.59
C LEU A 268 -3.76 19.38 -28.72
N VAL A 269 -4.98 18.86 -28.60
CA VAL A 269 -6.09 19.18 -29.50
C VAL A 269 -6.75 20.48 -29.03
N GLY A 270 -6.95 21.43 -29.95
CA GLY A 270 -7.77 22.64 -29.68
C GLY A 270 -7.01 23.97 -29.56
N GLY A 271 -5.68 24.00 -29.68
CA GLY A 271 -4.91 25.25 -29.82
C GLY A 271 -4.84 26.15 -28.57
N GLY A 272 -5.45 25.76 -27.45
CA GLY A 272 -5.13 26.30 -26.14
C GLY A 272 -3.86 25.61 -25.67
N GLY A 273 -2.73 26.31 -25.67
CA GLY A 273 -1.39 25.73 -25.44
C GLY A 273 -1.13 25.16 -24.04
N GLU A 274 -2.16 24.96 -23.21
CA GLU A 274 -2.09 24.48 -21.83
C GLU A 274 -3.28 23.56 -21.49
N TYR A 275 -3.04 22.46 -20.78
CA TYR A 275 -4.03 21.51 -20.24
C TYR A 275 -3.83 21.27 -18.74
#